data_AF-A0A814AS53-F1
#
_entry.id   AF-A0A814AS53-F1
#
_cell.length_a   1.000
_cell.length_b   1.000
_cell.length_c   1.000
_cell.angle_alpha   90.00
_cell.angle_beta   90.00
_cell.angle_gamma   90.00
#
_symmetry.space_group_name_H-M   'P 1'
#
loop_
_entity.id
_entity.type
_entity.pdbx_description
1 polymer ?
#
loop_
_entity_poly.entity_id
_entity_poly.type
_entity_poly.pdbx_seq_one_letter_code
_entity_poly.pdbx_strand_id
1 'polypeptide(L)'
;MQYVDEKISISVKKTSSFAWIDYEFIKPSVQISFSYDIHSVIELYEAIMSIIILICIDHQFNYIISKSIFTYPAGIGNIIPSDGSAITRSSDKRRKIFFICEPIFSAFAIFPLIIIFWEAGWNFIIDWLDTSVGQHRVTVPLLYVFSQLILLAIYTTQDHLYGFLAGLKNDFLRVVLLQFHCLISALSYIIQWVSMWTLWDYYTSDEWLPMLLISFAAILAIIILVGHPCDLVCAPFVISYDSVEYNIRIGTPFTIGQMNRYVAHLLNYIFYEYLTSILCILAWRGSYKFLDIHLYPENEIISGIFSLLSGYLLYFTLMYTQVLQNNTAYSTPFLDINFPLFLENLRHICSFFSCVLLWRGFWIVFDEFIVAVSLINGNRFKFYIIAMIISFLILSFMKTASSIHGPMSHIDDEYELFPIYRNCFLSKWFEKKNSSLNEMKSNSRKTTTSDLYTITIF
;
A
#
# COMPACT_ATOMS: atom_id res chain seq x y z
N MET A 1 -20.63 61.26 4.74
CA MET A 1 -21.98 60.69 4.82
C MET A 1 -22.47 60.45 3.39
N GLN A 2 -22.27 59.23 2.89
CA GLN A 2 -23.08 58.52 1.87
C GLN A 2 -22.29 57.26 1.51
N TYR A 3 -22.72 56.13 2.05
CA TYR A 3 -22.34 54.80 1.58
C TYR A 3 -23.35 54.43 0.49
N VAL A 4 -22.87 54.06 -0.69
CA VAL A 4 -23.66 53.42 -1.74
C VAL A 4 -23.28 51.94 -1.72
N ASP A 5 -24.23 51.10 -1.35
CA ASP A 5 -24.14 49.63 -1.43
C ASP A 5 -24.35 49.19 -2.89
N GLU A 6 -23.28 48.79 -3.57
CA GLU A 6 -23.39 47.99 -4.80
C GLU A 6 -23.28 46.49 -4.44
N LYS A 7 -24.44 45.82 -4.38
CA LYS A 7 -24.52 44.36 -4.44
C LYS A 7 -24.20 43.90 -5.86
N ILE A 8 -23.01 43.34 -6.07
CA ILE A 8 -22.69 42.58 -7.28
C ILE A 8 -23.23 41.14 -7.10
N SER A 9 -24.30 40.81 -7.81
CA SER A 9 -24.80 39.44 -7.96
C SER A 9 -24.18 38.80 -9.20
N ILE A 10 -23.30 37.82 -9.01
CA ILE A 10 -22.76 37.00 -10.11
C ILE A 10 -23.62 35.75 -10.24
N SER A 11 -24.48 35.70 -11.26
CA SER A 11 -25.11 34.45 -11.68
C SER A 11 -24.18 33.72 -12.66
N VAL A 12 -23.54 32.63 -12.23
CA VAL A 12 -22.77 31.78 -13.13
C VAL A 12 -23.72 30.81 -13.84
N LYS A 13 -24.06 31.11 -15.10
CA LYS A 13 -24.63 30.13 -16.03
C LYS A 13 -23.49 29.25 -16.55
N LYS A 14 -23.46 27.99 -16.14
CA LYS A 14 -22.56 26.96 -16.69
C LYS A 14 -22.98 26.70 -18.14
N THR A 15 -22.18 27.14 -19.10
CA THR A 15 -22.32 26.73 -20.51
C THR A 15 -21.00 26.11 -20.96
N SER A 16 -21.16 24.91 -21.52
CA SER A 16 -20.15 23.98 -21.98
C SER A 16 -19.63 24.38 -23.37
N SER A 17 -18.37 24.82 -23.44
CA SER A 17 -17.48 24.70 -24.61
C SER A 17 -16.20 25.51 -24.36
N PHE A 18 -15.05 24.86 -24.19
CA PHE A 18 -13.77 25.57 -24.21
C PHE A 18 -13.16 25.50 -25.62
N ALA A 19 -13.28 26.61 -26.33
CA ALA A 19 -12.43 26.98 -27.45
C ALA A 19 -11.23 27.79 -26.92
N TRP A 20 -10.06 27.54 -27.49
CA TRP A 20 -8.78 28.19 -27.18
C TRP A 20 -8.82 29.70 -27.42
N ILE A 21 -8.48 30.50 -26.40
CA ILE A 21 -8.08 31.91 -26.56
C ILE A 21 -6.94 32.20 -25.56
N ASP A 22 -5.81 32.67 -26.10
CA ASP A 22 -4.67 33.23 -25.36
C ASP A 22 -5.14 34.36 -24.42
N TYR A 23 -4.76 34.28 -23.13
CA TYR A 23 -4.93 35.40 -22.20
C TYR A 23 -3.60 35.78 -21.56
N GLU A 24 -3.15 36.98 -21.88
CA GLU A 24 -2.13 37.74 -21.14
C GLU A 24 -2.55 37.87 -19.67
N PHE A 25 -1.62 37.53 -18.78
CA PHE A 25 -1.79 37.61 -17.32
C PHE A 25 -1.86 39.07 -16.85
N ILE A 26 -3.06 39.55 -16.52
CA ILE A 26 -3.25 40.61 -15.53
C ILE A 26 -3.55 39.94 -14.20
N LYS A 27 -2.62 39.99 -13.24
CA LYS A 27 -2.81 39.53 -11.86
C LYS A 27 -3.75 40.46 -11.10
N PRO A 28 -4.88 40.00 -10.54
CA PRO A 28 -5.45 40.60 -9.35
C PRO A 28 -4.98 39.79 -8.13
N SER A 29 -4.22 40.45 -7.26
CA SER A 29 -3.89 39.94 -5.93
C SER A 29 -5.15 39.92 -5.06
N VAL A 30 -5.88 38.80 -5.07
CA VAL A 30 -6.92 38.50 -4.08
C VAL A 30 -6.25 37.69 -2.97
N GLN A 31 -5.96 38.34 -1.84
CA GLN A 31 -5.64 37.66 -0.60
C GLN A 31 -6.91 37.01 -0.06
N ILE A 32 -7.06 35.70 -0.27
CA ILE A 32 -8.06 34.90 0.43
C ILE A 32 -7.45 34.52 1.77
N SER A 33 -7.89 35.17 2.84
CA SER A 33 -7.52 34.80 4.21
C SER A 33 -8.33 33.56 4.62
N PHE A 34 -7.70 32.40 4.58
CA PHE A 34 -8.24 31.20 5.22
C PHE A 34 -8.02 31.28 6.73
N SER A 35 -9.11 31.46 7.48
CA SER A 35 -9.14 31.32 8.94
C SER A 35 -9.37 29.84 9.30
N TYR A 36 -8.47 28.96 8.86
CA TYR A 36 -8.34 27.65 9.48
C TYR A 36 -7.25 27.74 10.52
N ASP A 37 -7.53 27.31 11.74
CA ASP A 37 -6.52 27.21 12.78
C ASP A 37 -5.56 26.08 12.40
N ILE A 38 -4.55 26.44 11.60
CA ILE A 38 -3.44 25.57 11.18
C ILE A 38 -2.83 24.89 12.41
N HIS A 39 -2.88 25.54 13.57
CA HIS A 39 -2.40 24.98 14.82
C HIS A 39 -3.19 23.73 15.22
N SER A 40 -4.52 23.74 15.11
CA SER A 40 -5.39 22.60 15.42
C SER A 40 -5.14 21.39 14.50
N VAL A 41 -4.82 21.61 13.22
CA VAL A 41 -4.54 20.52 12.26
C VAL A 41 -3.17 19.91 12.51
N ILE A 42 -2.16 20.77 12.77
CA ILE A 42 -0.82 20.32 13.16
C ILE A 42 -0.89 19.57 14.49
N GLU A 43 -1.65 20.06 15.48
CA GLU A 43 -1.84 19.38 16.76
C GLU A 43 -2.53 18.03 16.61
N LEU A 44 -3.53 17.91 15.73
CA LEU A 44 -4.18 16.63 15.46
C LEU A 44 -3.23 15.64 14.78
N TYR A 45 -2.44 16.10 13.82
CA TYR A 45 -1.44 15.27 13.15
C TYR A 45 -0.29 14.90 14.09
N GLU A 46 0.23 15.84 14.88
CA GLU A 46 1.22 15.60 15.92
C GLU A 46 0.66 14.67 17.00
N ALA A 47 -0.62 14.76 17.35
CA ALA A 47 -1.27 13.82 18.27
C ALA A 47 -1.37 12.42 17.65
N ILE A 48 -1.79 12.30 16.39
CA ILE A 48 -1.86 11.01 15.68
C ILE A 48 -0.47 10.40 15.54
N MET A 49 0.51 11.17 15.07
CA MET A 49 1.90 10.73 14.91
C MET A 49 2.57 10.45 16.26
N SER A 50 2.29 11.25 17.30
CA SER A 50 2.77 10.98 18.66
C SER A 50 2.11 9.75 19.24
N ILE A 51 0.83 9.49 18.99
CA ILE A 51 0.17 8.24 19.40
C ILE A 51 0.79 7.05 18.65
N ILE A 52 1.05 7.16 17.35
CA ILE A 52 1.72 6.13 16.55
C ILE A 52 3.14 5.88 17.07
N ILE A 53 3.91 6.94 17.33
CA ILE A 53 5.26 6.89 17.88
C ILE A 53 5.24 6.33 19.31
N LEU A 54 4.27 6.70 20.15
CA LEU A 54 4.11 6.21 21.52
C LEU A 54 3.71 4.73 21.52
N ILE A 55 2.85 4.29 20.60
CA ILE A 55 2.53 2.88 20.37
C ILE A 55 3.76 2.10 19.87
N CYS A 56 4.63 2.73 19.08
CA CYS A 56 5.86 2.11 18.56
C CYS A 56 7.02 2.13 19.57
N ILE A 57 7.08 3.10 20.47
CA ILE A 57 8.18 3.29 21.44
C ILE A 57 7.86 2.68 22.80
N ASP A 58 6.58 2.55 23.21
CA ASP A 58 6.26 2.08 24.55
C ASP A 58 6.36 0.55 24.69
N HIS A 59 7.54 0.16 25.15
CA HIS A 59 8.03 -1.18 25.35
C HIS A 59 7.45 -1.87 26.61
N GLN A 60 6.18 -1.62 26.98
CA GLN A 60 5.50 -2.29 28.11
C GLN A 60 4.01 -2.62 27.86
N PHE A 61 3.70 -3.30 26.75
CA PHE A 61 2.38 -3.89 26.48
C PHE A 61 2.05 -5.13 27.38
N ASN A 62 2.51 -5.17 28.63
CA ASN A 62 2.31 -6.30 29.56
C ASN A 62 1.16 -6.11 30.55
N TYR A 63 0.54 -4.93 30.63
CA TYR A 63 -0.43 -4.65 31.71
C TYR A 63 -1.91 -4.82 31.30
N ILE A 64 -2.26 -4.61 30.02
CA ILE A 64 -3.67 -4.55 29.59
C ILE A 64 -4.28 -5.95 29.25
N ILE A 65 -3.47 -6.99 29.05
CA ILE A 65 -3.96 -8.31 28.60
C ILE A 65 -4.40 -9.22 29.78
N SER A 66 -4.30 -8.78 31.04
CA SER A 66 -4.57 -9.68 32.19
C SER A 66 -6.04 -9.91 32.54
N LYS A 67 -7.02 -9.21 31.94
CA LYS A 67 -8.45 -9.45 32.24
C LYS A 67 -9.36 -9.29 31.04
N SER A 68 -9.99 -10.41 30.64
CA SER A 68 -11.28 -10.55 29.93
C SER A 68 -11.31 -9.96 28.50
N ILE A 69 -11.77 -10.59 27.43
CA ILE A 69 -12.98 -11.39 27.14
C ILE A 69 -12.66 -12.25 25.88
N PHE A 70 -13.48 -13.27 25.59
CA PHE A 70 -13.52 -14.14 24.39
C PHE A 70 -13.02 -15.57 24.58
N THR A 71 -13.96 -16.40 25.05
CA THR A 71 -14.05 -17.83 24.75
C THR A 71 -14.27 -18.02 23.24
N TYR A 72 -13.32 -18.63 22.56
CA TYR A 72 -13.53 -19.22 21.22
C TYR A 72 -14.45 -20.44 21.34
N PRO A 73 -15.29 -20.74 20.35
CA PRO A 73 -15.94 -22.06 20.28
C PRO A 73 -14.85 -23.11 19.99
N ALA A 74 -14.69 -24.03 20.94
CA ALA A 74 -13.86 -25.21 20.79
C ALA A 74 -14.49 -26.14 19.73
N GLY A 75 -13.84 -26.27 18.58
CA GLY A 75 -14.37 -27.11 17.51
C GLY A 75 -13.55 -27.07 16.22
N ILE A 76 -12.23 -27.27 16.30
CA ILE A 76 -11.42 -27.65 15.14
C ILE A 76 -10.61 -28.89 15.55
N GLY A 77 -10.64 -29.89 14.67
CA GLY A 77 -10.42 -31.31 14.95
C GLY A 77 -9.09 -31.67 15.60
N ASN A 78 -9.18 -32.67 16.48
CA ASN A 78 -8.07 -33.44 17.03
C ASN A 78 -7.24 -34.09 15.91
N ILE A 79 -6.05 -33.56 15.65
CA ILE A 79 -4.89 -34.35 15.25
C ILE A 79 -3.68 -33.78 15.99
N ILE A 80 -3.41 -34.30 17.18
CA ILE A 80 -2.14 -34.09 17.89
C ILE A 80 -1.62 -35.48 18.29
N PRO A 81 -0.41 -35.89 17.89
CA PRO A 81 0.29 -36.97 18.57
C PRO A 81 0.73 -36.49 19.96
N SER A 82 0.45 -37.32 20.95
CA SER A 82 0.79 -37.13 22.36
C SER A 82 2.30 -37.07 22.60
N ASP A 83 2.86 -35.87 22.79
CA ASP A 83 3.81 -35.55 23.89
C ASP A 83 4.25 -34.08 23.83
N GLY A 84 4.16 -33.34 24.96
CA GLY A 84 4.72 -31.98 25.09
C GLY A 84 3.78 -30.88 25.58
N SER A 85 3.12 -31.06 26.73
CA SER A 85 2.06 -30.18 27.25
C SER A 85 2.49 -28.79 27.79
N ALA A 86 3.75 -28.40 27.67
CA ALA A 86 4.24 -27.07 28.11
C ALA A 86 4.60 -26.11 26.95
N ILE A 87 4.88 -26.63 25.75
CA ILE A 87 5.33 -25.81 24.60
C ILE A 87 4.12 -25.22 23.84
N THR A 88 2.99 -25.92 23.81
CA THR A 88 1.78 -25.54 23.06
C THR A 88 1.08 -24.29 23.60
N ARG A 89 1.00 -24.13 24.93
CA ARG A 89 0.27 -23.01 25.57
C ARG A 89 0.91 -21.63 25.34
N SER A 90 2.22 -21.59 25.10
CA SER A 90 2.96 -20.36 24.78
C SER A 90 2.75 -19.94 23.32
N SER A 91 2.58 -20.93 22.42
CA SER A 91 2.34 -20.71 20.99
C SER A 91 0.96 -20.11 20.73
N ASP A 92 -0.09 -20.56 21.43
CA ASP A 92 -1.45 -20.04 21.28
C ASP A 92 -1.60 -18.60 21.76
N LYS A 93 -0.98 -18.24 22.89
CA LYS A 93 -1.02 -16.85 23.39
C LYS A 93 -0.31 -15.91 22.41
N ARG A 94 0.85 -16.31 21.89
CA ARG A 94 1.62 -15.53 20.93
C ARG A 94 0.85 -15.36 19.62
N ARG A 95 0.22 -16.42 19.11
CA ARG A 95 -0.63 -16.40 17.91
C ARG A 95 -1.78 -15.40 18.05
N LYS A 96 -2.45 -15.38 19.22
CA LYS A 96 -3.52 -14.41 19.51
C LYS A 96 -3.02 -12.96 19.56
N ILE A 97 -1.84 -12.73 20.12
CA ILE A 97 -1.23 -11.40 20.15
C ILE A 97 -0.94 -10.93 18.72
N PHE A 98 -0.31 -11.75 17.89
CA PHE A 98 -0.03 -11.39 16.50
C PHE A 98 -1.30 -11.17 15.68
N PHE A 99 -2.33 -11.98 15.88
CA PHE A 99 -3.63 -11.78 15.23
C PHE A 99 -4.22 -10.38 15.50
N ILE A 100 -4.04 -9.83 16.71
CA ILE A 100 -4.53 -8.49 17.07
C ILE A 100 -3.54 -7.40 16.63
N CYS A 101 -2.24 -7.61 16.83
CA CYS A 101 -1.24 -6.57 16.61
C CYS A 101 -0.88 -6.36 15.14
N GLU A 102 -0.91 -7.40 14.30
CA GLU A 102 -0.53 -7.29 12.88
C GLU A 102 -1.41 -6.28 12.12
N PRO A 103 -2.75 -6.33 12.18
CA PRO A 103 -3.57 -5.39 11.44
C PRO A 103 -3.40 -3.95 11.94
N ILE A 104 -3.20 -3.77 13.25
CA ILE A 104 -2.96 -2.46 13.88
C ILE A 104 -1.62 -1.89 13.41
N PHE A 105 -0.56 -2.69 13.43
CA PHE A 105 0.77 -2.27 13.02
C PHE A 105 0.83 -1.96 11.52
N SER A 106 0.21 -2.81 10.69
CA SER A 106 0.06 -2.54 9.26
C SER A 106 -0.66 -1.21 9.01
N ALA A 107 -1.82 -1.01 9.65
CA ALA A 107 -2.67 0.16 9.48
C ALA A 107 -2.03 1.48 9.92
N PHE A 108 -1.35 1.49 11.08
CA PHE A 108 -0.95 2.73 11.72
C PHE A 108 0.56 3.00 11.69
N ALA A 109 1.40 2.01 11.42
CA ALA A 109 2.85 2.21 11.32
C ALA A 109 3.33 2.10 9.86
N ILE A 110 3.03 0.99 9.18
CA ILE A 110 3.56 0.73 7.84
C ILE A 110 2.80 1.55 6.79
N PHE A 111 1.48 1.51 6.82
CA PHE A 111 0.65 2.12 5.78
C PHE A 111 0.81 3.64 5.65
N PRO A 112 0.87 4.45 6.73
CA PRO A 112 1.11 5.88 6.58
C PRO A 112 2.44 6.21 5.92
N LEU A 113 3.49 5.41 6.16
CA LEU A 113 4.77 5.56 5.48
C LEU A 113 4.62 5.27 3.98
N ILE A 114 3.94 4.18 3.61
CA ILE A 114 3.65 3.87 2.21
C ILE A 114 2.92 5.03 1.53
N ILE A 115 1.91 5.62 2.19
CA ILE A 115 1.20 6.78 1.67
C ILE A 115 2.13 7.97 1.49
N ILE A 116 2.95 8.32 2.49
CA ILE A 116 3.90 9.44 2.37
C ILE A 116 4.82 9.26 1.17
N PHE A 117 5.30 8.03 0.92
CA PHE A 117 6.15 7.75 -0.24
C PHE A 117 5.39 7.95 -1.56
N TRP A 118 4.22 7.33 -1.68
CA TRP A 118 3.41 7.37 -2.90
C TRP A 118 2.91 8.77 -3.22
N GLU A 119 2.41 9.47 -2.22
CA GLU A 119 1.82 10.80 -2.39
C GLU A 119 2.89 11.85 -2.71
N ALA A 120 4.04 11.79 -2.03
CA ALA A 120 5.17 12.65 -2.37
C ALA A 120 5.69 12.38 -3.79
N GLY A 121 5.78 11.11 -4.20
CA GLY A 121 6.19 10.74 -5.54
C GLY A 121 5.16 11.14 -6.61
N TRP A 122 3.87 10.97 -6.33
CA TRP A 122 2.77 11.37 -7.20
C TRP A 122 2.80 12.88 -7.46
N ASN A 123 2.76 13.68 -6.39
CA ASN A 123 2.77 15.13 -6.48
C ASN A 123 4.07 15.68 -7.07
N PHE A 124 5.21 15.02 -6.85
CA PHE A 124 6.45 15.38 -7.53
C PHE A 124 6.32 15.29 -9.05
N ILE A 125 5.72 14.22 -9.58
CA ILE A 125 5.52 14.04 -11.03
C ILE A 125 4.47 15.02 -11.55
N ILE A 126 3.37 15.24 -10.84
CA ILE A 126 2.33 16.20 -11.24
C ILE A 126 2.89 17.64 -11.29
N ASP A 127 3.56 18.11 -10.24
CA ASP A 127 4.18 19.44 -10.23
C ASP A 127 5.26 19.58 -11.32
N TRP A 128 5.96 18.49 -11.65
CA TRP A 128 6.91 18.47 -12.76
C TRP A 128 6.21 18.54 -14.12
N LEU A 129 5.07 17.87 -14.28
CA LEU A 129 4.23 17.93 -15.48
C LEU A 129 3.65 19.33 -15.72
N ASP A 130 3.51 20.16 -14.69
CA ASP A 130 3.09 21.55 -14.83
C ASP A 130 4.19 22.50 -15.32
N THR A 131 5.43 22.02 -15.45
CA THR A 131 6.52 22.81 -16.04
C THR A 131 6.38 22.97 -17.55
N SER A 132 7.12 23.91 -18.16
CA SER A 132 7.08 24.14 -19.62
C SER A 132 7.44 22.91 -20.45
N VAL A 133 8.26 22.01 -19.92
CA VAL A 133 8.62 20.72 -20.56
C VAL A 133 7.52 19.68 -20.31
N GLY A 134 6.95 19.68 -19.11
CA GLY A 134 5.90 18.77 -18.68
C GLY A 134 4.60 18.90 -19.46
N GLN A 135 4.16 20.13 -19.72
CA GLN A 135 2.87 20.44 -20.36
C GLN A 135 2.79 20.01 -21.84
N HIS A 136 3.91 19.62 -22.44
CA HIS A 136 3.90 19.15 -23.81
C HIS A 136 3.12 17.83 -23.94
N ARG A 137 2.19 17.75 -24.90
CA ARG A 137 1.23 16.62 -25.06
C ARG A 137 1.89 15.24 -25.20
N VAL A 138 3.15 15.20 -25.64
CA VAL A 138 3.91 13.97 -25.86
C VAL A 138 4.66 13.52 -24.60
N THR A 139 4.83 14.39 -23.60
CA THR A 139 5.61 14.09 -22.39
C THR A 139 4.99 12.96 -21.58
N VAL A 140 3.68 13.01 -21.33
CA VAL A 140 2.99 11.97 -20.53
C VAL A 140 3.04 10.59 -21.21
N PRO A 141 2.72 10.43 -22.52
CA PRO A 141 2.93 9.17 -23.21
C PRO A 141 4.38 8.66 -23.16
N LEU A 142 5.38 9.54 -23.29
CA LEU A 142 6.79 9.15 -23.21
C LEU A 142 7.19 8.66 -21.82
N LEU A 143 6.70 9.32 -20.77
CA LEU A 143 6.90 8.86 -19.38
C LEU A 143 6.30 7.48 -19.15
N TYR A 144 5.08 7.24 -19.65
CA TYR A 144 4.46 5.93 -19.57
C TYR A 144 5.29 4.87 -20.31
N VAL A 145 5.72 5.13 -21.55
CA VAL A 145 6.56 4.18 -22.31
C VAL A 145 7.88 3.94 -21.59
N PHE A 146 8.49 4.97 -21.00
CA PHE A 146 9.72 4.84 -20.24
C PHE A 146 9.55 3.94 -19.01
N SER A 147 8.49 4.12 -18.21
CA SER A 147 8.23 3.24 -17.07
C SER A 147 7.93 1.80 -17.50
N GLN A 148 7.19 1.62 -18.61
CA GLN A 148 6.96 0.29 -19.20
C GLN A 148 8.26 -0.43 -19.60
N LEU A 149 9.22 0.27 -20.18
CA LEU A 149 10.51 -0.32 -20.56
C LEU A 149 11.32 -0.76 -19.33
N ILE A 150 11.29 0.00 -18.23
CA ILE A 150 11.94 -0.39 -16.99
C ILE A 150 11.27 -1.64 -16.38
N LEU A 151 9.94 -1.65 -16.30
CA LEU A 151 9.18 -2.80 -15.79
C LEU A 151 9.41 -4.04 -16.65
N LEU A 152 9.40 -3.91 -17.99
CA LEU A 152 9.74 -5.01 -18.90
C LEU A 152 11.14 -5.56 -18.64
N ALA A 153 12.13 -4.69 -18.42
CA ALA A 153 13.49 -5.10 -18.07
C ALA A 153 13.53 -5.85 -16.74
N ILE A 154 12.81 -5.37 -15.71
CA ILE A 154 12.69 -6.05 -14.41
C ILE A 154 12.11 -7.46 -14.58
N TYR A 155 10.98 -7.60 -15.26
CA TYR A 155 10.32 -8.89 -15.46
C TYR A 155 11.18 -9.87 -16.26
N THR A 156 11.81 -9.42 -17.34
CA THR A 156 12.62 -10.30 -18.21
C THR A 156 13.96 -10.69 -17.61
N THR A 157 14.50 -9.91 -16.67
CA THR A 157 15.79 -10.17 -16.01
C THR A 157 15.68 -10.74 -14.61
N GLN A 158 14.46 -10.97 -14.10
CA GLN A 158 14.21 -11.38 -12.71
C GLN A 158 14.98 -12.65 -12.28
N ASP A 159 15.09 -13.66 -13.16
CA ASP A 159 15.82 -14.90 -12.83
C ASP A 159 17.32 -14.66 -12.66
N HIS A 160 17.91 -13.82 -13.50
CA HIS A 160 19.33 -13.45 -13.43
C HIS A 160 19.61 -12.62 -12.18
N LEU A 161 18.74 -11.64 -11.90
CA LEU A 161 18.85 -10.80 -10.72
C LEU A 161 18.68 -11.62 -9.44
N TYR A 162 17.74 -12.56 -9.43
CA TYR A 162 17.54 -13.49 -8.32
C TYR A 162 18.78 -14.34 -8.09
N GLY A 163 19.31 -14.98 -9.13
CA GLY A 163 20.51 -15.82 -9.02
C GLY A 163 21.72 -15.04 -8.53
N PHE A 164 21.89 -13.80 -9.01
CA PHE A 164 22.93 -12.90 -8.55
C PHE A 164 22.77 -12.55 -7.06
N LEU A 165 21.60 -12.04 -6.65
CA LEU A 165 21.36 -11.62 -5.27
C LEU A 165 21.37 -12.78 -4.27
N ALA A 166 20.82 -13.93 -4.65
CA ALA A 166 20.85 -15.15 -3.82
C ALA A 166 22.28 -15.69 -3.64
N GLY A 167 23.13 -15.55 -4.67
CA GLY A 167 24.53 -15.97 -4.64
C GLY A 167 25.48 -15.04 -3.88
N LEU A 168 25.05 -13.82 -3.52
CA LEU A 168 25.89 -12.88 -2.79
C LEU A 168 26.17 -13.36 -1.37
N LYS A 169 27.46 -13.51 -1.04
CA LYS A 169 27.92 -13.82 0.33
C LYS A 169 27.86 -12.63 1.28
N ASN A 170 27.92 -11.41 0.75
CA ASN A 170 27.88 -10.19 1.55
C ASN A 170 26.42 -9.76 1.78
N ASP A 171 25.93 -10.00 3.00
CA ASP A 171 24.56 -9.67 3.41
C ASP A 171 24.24 -8.19 3.30
N PHE A 172 25.19 -7.32 3.65
CA PHE A 172 24.99 -5.87 3.56
C PHE A 172 24.80 -5.44 2.10
N LEU A 173 25.70 -5.88 1.21
CA LEU A 173 25.59 -5.57 -0.22
C LEU A 173 24.29 -6.12 -0.81
N ARG A 174 23.90 -7.34 -0.43
CA ARG A 174 22.64 -7.96 -0.84
C ARG A 174 21.43 -7.12 -0.43
N VAL A 175 21.40 -6.64 0.81
CA VAL A 175 20.31 -5.76 1.30
C VAL A 175 20.30 -4.45 0.52
N VAL A 176 21.45 -3.78 0.36
CA VAL A 176 21.52 -2.51 -0.36
C VAL A 176 21.03 -2.64 -1.81
N LEU A 177 21.45 -3.68 -2.52
CA LEU A 177 21.02 -3.92 -3.90
C LEU A 177 19.52 -4.27 -3.99
N LEU A 178 19.00 -5.04 -3.03
CA LEU A 178 17.57 -5.34 -2.95
C LEU A 178 16.75 -4.08 -2.74
N GLN A 179 17.20 -3.17 -1.85
CA GLN A 179 16.51 -1.90 -1.63
C GLN A 179 16.58 -0.99 -2.86
N PHE A 180 17.72 -0.96 -3.55
CA PHE A 180 17.84 -0.20 -4.79
C PHE A 180 16.87 -0.71 -5.88
N HIS A 181 16.73 -2.02 -6.01
CA HIS A 181 15.72 -2.64 -6.87
C HIS A 181 14.30 -2.21 -6.47
N CYS A 182 13.95 -2.29 -5.17
CA CYS A 182 12.64 -1.87 -4.70
C CYS A 182 12.34 -0.39 -5.00
N LEU A 183 13.34 0.49 -4.85
CA LEU A 183 13.19 1.91 -5.16
C LEU A 183 12.95 2.15 -6.66
N ILE A 184 13.71 1.50 -7.54
CA ILE A 184 13.52 1.63 -9.00
C ILE A 184 12.13 1.11 -9.41
N SER A 185 11.72 -0.05 -8.89
CA SER A 185 10.40 -0.62 -9.15
C SER A 185 9.30 0.34 -8.71
N ALA A 186 9.38 0.84 -7.46
CA ALA A 186 8.40 1.75 -6.89
C ALA A 186 8.27 3.06 -7.70
N LEU A 187 9.39 3.68 -8.08
CA LEU A 187 9.37 4.89 -8.92
C LEU A 187 8.79 4.61 -10.30
N SER A 188 9.07 3.45 -10.89
CA SER A 188 8.50 3.05 -12.19
C SER A 188 6.98 2.90 -12.11
N TYR A 189 6.47 2.30 -11.04
CA TYR A 189 5.02 2.20 -10.79
C TYR A 189 4.38 3.57 -10.57
N ILE A 190 4.98 4.47 -9.79
CA ILE A 190 4.47 5.84 -9.63
C ILE A 190 4.36 6.53 -10.99
N ILE A 191 5.41 6.48 -11.81
CA ILE A 191 5.41 7.09 -13.14
C ILE A 191 4.34 6.46 -14.04
N GLN A 192 4.21 5.13 -14.04
CA GLN A 192 3.17 4.41 -14.79
C GLN A 192 1.77 4.86 -14.37
N TRP A 193 1.48 4.87 -13.07
CA TRP A 193 0.17 5.21 -12.52
C TRP A 193 -0.19 6.67 -12.78
N VAL A 194 0.71 7.61 -12.45
CA VAL A 194 0.50 9.04 -12.71
C VAL A 194 0.27 9.26 -14.20
N SER A 195 1.13 8.70 -15.07
CA SER A 195 0.99 8.91 -16.52
C SER A 195 -0.34 8.39 -17.05
N MET A 196 -0.76 7.20 -16.61
CA MET A 196 -2.03 6.62 -17.04
C MET A 196 -3.25 7.38 -16.50
N TRP A 197 -3.19 7.81 -15.25
CA TRP A 197 -4.23 8.62 -14.63
C TRP A 197 -4.38 9.96 -15.35
N THR A 198 -3.27 10.64 -15.64
CA THR A 198 -3.27 11.91 -16.39
C THR A 198 -3.71 11.74 -17.84
N LEU A 199 -3.28 10.68 -18.53
CA LEU A 199 -3.76 10.38 -19.89
C LEU A 199 -5.27 10.17 -19.90
N TRP A 200 -5.79 9.43 -18.92
CA TRP A 200 -7.22 9.21 -18.80
C TRP A 200 -7.98 10.53 -18.61
N ASP A 201 -7.51 11.38 -17.69
CA ASP A 201 -8.12 12.71 -17.45
C ASP A 201 -8.09 13.60 -18.70
N TYR A 202 -7.08 13.47 -19.57
CA TYR A 202 -7.04 14.21 -20.84
C TYR A 202 -8.02 13.72 -21.90
N TYR A 203 -8.28 12.42 -21.97
CA TYR A 203 -9.03 11.82 -23.08
C TYR A 203 -10.45 11.41 -22.72
N THR A 204 -10.87 11.54 -21.46
CA THR A 204 -12.21 11.12 -21.01
C THR A 204 -13.02 12.26 -20.43
N SER A 205 -14.35 12.09 -20.40
CA SER A 205 -15.27 13.09 -19.86
C SER A 205 -15.11 13.22 -18.35
N ASP A 206 -15.12 14.45 -17.85
CA ASP A 206 -15.05 14.78 -16.42
C ASP A 206 -16.31 14.43 -15.60
N GLU A 207 -17.29 13.79 -16.23
CA GLU A 207 -18.56 13.41 -15.60
C GLU A 207 -18.40 12.16 -14.72
N TRP A 208 -18.93 12.20 -13.50
CA TRP A 208 -18.77 11.11 -12.53
C TRP A 208 -19.47 9.82 -12.93
N LEU A 209 -20.64 9.89 -13.59
CA LEU A 209 -21.43 8.71 -13.90
C LEU A 209 -20.74 7.81 -14.96
N PRO A 210 -20.27 8.33 -16.11
CA PRO A 210 -19.46 7.54 -17.03
C PRO A 210 -18.20 6.94 -16.38
N MET A 211 -17.48 7.72 -15.56
CA MET A 211 -16.28 7.23 -14.87
C MET A 211 -16.61 6.08 -13.91
N LEU A 212 -17.69 6.19 -13.14
CA LEU A 212 -18.13 5.16 -12.21
C LEU A 212 -18.55 3.87 -12.94
N LEU A 213 -19.28 4.00 -14.06
CA LEU A 213 -19.65 2.85 -14.89
C LEU A 213 -18.42 2.14 -15.48
N ILE A 214 -17.40 2.90 -15.88
CA ILE A 214 -16.12 2.35 -16.36
C ILE A 214 -15.39 1.63 -15.23
N SER A 215 -15.40 2.16 -14.00
CA SER A 215 -14.83 1.44 -12.84
C SER A 215 -15.53 0.11 -12.59
N PHE A 216 -16.86 0.07 -12.62
CA PHE A 216 -17.59 -1.20 -12.48
C PHE A 216 -17.29 -2.17 -13.63
N ALA A 217 -17.19 -1.68 -14.86
CA ALA A 217 -16.80 -2.50 -16.01
C ALA A 217 -15.37 -3.04 -15.86
N ALA A 218 -14.43 -2.25 -15.33
CA ALA A 218 -13.06 -2.67 -15.08
C ALA A 218 -12.97 -3.75 -13.98
N ILE A 219 -13.73 -3.60 -12.88
CA ILE A 219 -13.83 -4.62 -11.83
C ILE A 219 -14.39 -5.93 -12.41
N LEU A 220 -15.46 -5.86 -13.21
CA LEU A 220 -16.03 -7.03 -13.87
C LEU A 220 -15.02 -7.69 -14.83
N ALA A 221 -14.28 -6.90 -15.60
CA ALA A 221 -13.24 -7.39 -16.49
C ALA A 221 -12.13 -8.12 -15.71
N ILE A 222 -11.68 -7.58 -14.59
CA ILE A 222 -10.70 -8.24 -13.70
C ILE A 222 -11.26 -9.58 -13.21
N ILE A 223 -12.51 -9.63 -12.74
CA ILE A 223 -13.14 -10.89 -12.30
C ILE A 223 -13.20 -11.91 -13.44
N ILE A 224 -13.49 -11.48 -14.67
CA ILE A 224 -13.54 -12.38 -15.84
C ILE A 224 -12.14 -12.88 -16.23
N LEU A 225 -11.13 -12.01 -16.19
CA LEU A 225 -9.77 -12.31 -16.65
C LEU A 225 -8.93 -13.07 -15.61
N VAL A 226 -9.03 -12.67 -14.34
CA VAL A 226 -8.24 -13.21 -13.22
C VAL A 226 -9.04 -14.23 -12.41
N GLY A 227 -10.37 -14.10 -12.37
CA GLY A 227 -11.26 -14.93 -11.54
C GLY A 227 -11.66 -14.28 -10.22
N HIS A 228 -10.92 -13.27 -9.76
CA HIS A 228 -11.16 -12.57 -8.50
C HIS A 228 -10.69 -11.10 -8.54
N PRO A 229 -11.24 -10.19 -7.71
CA PRO A 229 -10.77 -8.81 -7.61
C PRO A 229 -9.66 -8.59 -6.57
N CYS A 230 -9.02 -9.63 -6.05
CA CYS A 230 -7.96 -9.52 -5.04
C CYS A 230 -6.80 -8.59 -5.48
N ASP A 231 -6.46 -8.57 -6.77
CA ASP A 231 -5.40 -7.72 -7.33
C ASP A 231 -5.70 -6.21 -7.27
N LEU A 232 -6.95 -5.81 -6.96
CA LEU A 232 -7.33 -4.42 -6.70
C LEU A 232 -6.97 -3.96 -5.28
N VAL A 233 -6.67 -4.89 -4.38
CA VAL A 233 -6.41 -4.64 -2.96
C VAL A 233 -4.92 -4.43 -2.76
N CYS A 234 -4.58 -3.38 -2.01
CA CYS A 234 -3.20 -3.03 -1.67
C CYS A 234 -3.05 -2.79 -0.16
N ALA A 235 -1.97 -2.13 0.27
CA ALA A 235 -1.80 -1.73 1.66
C ALA A 235 -3.03 -0.93 2.16
N PRO A 236 -3.47 -1.11 3.42
CA PRO A 236 -2.86 -1.89 4.51
C PRO A 236 -3.20 -3.40 4.54
N PHE A 237 -4.01 -3.91 3.60
CA PHE A 237 -4.39 -5.32 3.59
C PHE A 237 -3.23 -6.25 3.22
N VAL A 238 -2.38 -5.82 2.28
CA VAL A 238 -1.25 -6.62 1.81
C VAL A 238 0.05 -5.87 2.10
N ILE A 239 0.87 -6.44 2.97
CA ILE A 239 2.20 -5.95 3.33
C ILE A 239 3.23 -7.04 3.02
N SER A 240 4.29 -6.68 2.31
CA SER A 240 5.41 -7.58 2.04
C SER A 240 6.58 -7.37 2.98
N TYR A 241 7.28 -8.47 3.22
CA TYR A 241 8.58 -8.50 3.87
C TYR A 241 9.69 -8.51 2.82
N ASP A 242 10.70 -7.68 3.01
CA ASP A 242 11.83 -7.57 2.10
C ASP A 242 12.63 -8.88 2.06
N SER A 243 12.46 -9.60 0.96
CA SER A 243 13.19 -10.84 0.68
C SER A 243 13.56 -10.92 -0.79
N VAL A 244 14.64 -11.64 -1.09
CA VAL A 244 15.04 -11.87 -2.48
C VAL A 244 13.98 -12.65 -3.25
N GLU A 245 13.25 -13.56 -2.58
CA GLU A 245 12.16 -14.31 -3.21
C GLU A 245 11.00 -13.37 -3.59
N TYR A 246 10.39 -12.71 -2.61
CA TYR A 246 9.17 -11.93 -2.84
C TYR A 246 9.40 -10.61 -3.60
N ASN A 247 10.60 -10.02 -3.53
CA ASN A 247 10.87 -8.72 -4.18
C ASN A 247 11.37 -8.87 -5.62
N ILE A 248 11.97 -10.01 -5.96
CA ILE A 248 12.56 -10.23 -7.29
C ILE A 248 11.70 -11.14 -8.14
N ARG A 249 11.22 -12.25 -7.58
CA ARG A 249 10.38 -13.18 -8.32
C ARG A 249 8.94 -12.76 -8.22
N ILE A 250 8.40 -12.38 -9.38
CA ILE A 250 7.00 -12.02 -9.51
C ILE A 250 6.26 -13.31 -9.84
N GLY A 251 5.66 -13.93 -8.81
CA GLY A 251 4.89 -15.16 -8.96
C GLY A 251 3.68 -14.93 -9.87
N THR A 252 3.38 -15.88 -10.76
CA THR A 252 2.23 -15.78 -11.68
C THR A 252 1.72 -17.15 -12.12
N PRO A 253 0.50 -17.22 -12.69
CA PRO A 253 -0.06 -18.46 -13.23
C PRO A 253 0.77 -19.08 -14.37
N PHE A 254 1.45 -18.25 -15.17
CA PHE A 254 2.20 -18.71 -16.35
C PHE A 254 3.57 -19.32 -16.00
N THR A 255 4.07 -19.05 -14.79
CA THR A 255 5.37 -19.57 -14.31
C THR A 255 5.28 -21.02 -13.81
N ILE A 256 4.07 -21.58 -13.69
CA ILE A 256 3.80 -22.92 -13.15
C ILE A 256 3.89 -24.03 -14.23
N GLY A 257 3.94 -23.67 -15.53
CA GLY A 257 3.94 -24.63 -16.63
C GLY A 257 5.33 -25.03 -17.17
N GLN A 258 5.38 -26.02 -18.08
CA GLN A 258 6.58 -26.41 -18.84
C GLN A 258 7.03 -25.35 -19.89
N MET A 259 6.54 -24.12 -19.78
CA MET A 259 6.82 -23.05 -20.73
C MET A 259 8.25 -22.53 -20.57
N ASN A 260 8.84 -22.03 -21.65
CA ASN A 260 10.10 -21.30 -21.58
C ASN A 260 9.97 -20.12 -20.61
N ARG A 261 10.87 -20.02 -19.63
CA ARG A 261 10.83 -18.97 -18.59
C ARG A 261 10.80 -17.57 -19.14
N TYR A 262 11.55 -17.27 -20.20
CA TYR A 262 11.52 -15.94 -20.82
C TYR A 262 10.14 -15.59 -21.40
N VAL A 263 9.47 -16.58 -22.01
CA VAL A 263 8.12 -16.41 -22.54
C VAL A 263 7.13 -16.24 -21.40
N ALA A 264 7.25 -17.03 -20.34
CA ALA A 264 6.42 -16.87 -19.14
C ALA A 264 6.59 -15.47 -18.54
N HIS A 265 7.81 -14.99 -18.36
CA HIS A 265 8.11 -13.65 -17.83
C HIS A 265 7.55 -12.52 -18.71
N LEU A 266 7.61 -12.66 -20.03
CA LEU A 266 7.01 -11.69 -20.95
C LEU A 266 5.48 -11.69 -20.86
N LEU A 267 4.85 -12.87 -20.79
CA LEU A 267 3.41 -12.98 -20.62
C LEU A 267 2.96 -12.44 -19.26
N ASN A 268 3.76 -12.64 -18.22
CA ASN A 268 3.53 -12.08 -16.89
C ASN A 268 3.51 -10.56 -16.92
N TYR A 269 4.52 -9.97 -17.56
CA TYR A 269 4.59 -8.54 -17.77
C TYR A 269 3.36 -8.02 -18.54
N ILE A 270 3.00 -8.64 -19.67
CA ILE A 270 1.82 -8.19 -20.45
C ILE A 270 0.54 -8.33 -19.61
N PHE A 271 0.37 -9.42 -18.88
CA PHE A 271 -0.83 -9.67 -18.12
C PHE A 271 -0.97 -8.71 -16.93
N TYR A 272 0.06 -8.58 -16.08
CA TYR A 272 -0.03 -7.75 -14.88
C TYR A 272 0.23 -6.27 -15.16
N GLU A 273 1.30 -5.94 -15.89
CA GLU A 273 1.74 -4.55 -16.08
C GLU A 273 0.99 -3.80 -17.16
N TYR A 274 0.44 -4.51 -18.14
CA TYR A 274 -0.33 -3.87 -19.19
C TYR A 274 -1.83 -4.05 -18.97
N LEU A 275 -2.32 -5.28 -18.82
CA LEU A 275 -3.76 -5.53 -18.75
C LEU A 275 -4.33 -5.23 -17.36
N THR A 276 -3.83 -5.88 -16.31
CA THR A 276 -4.37 -5.73 -14.95
C THR A 276 -4.14 -4.33 -14.39
N SER A 277 -2.98 -3.72 -14.62
CA SER A 277 -2.68 -2.36 -14.14
C SER A 277 -3.65 -1.31 -14.70
N ILE A 278 -3.96 -1.35 -16.01
CA ILE A 278 -4.89 -0.41 -16.64
C ILE A 278 -6.29 -0.58 -16.04
N LEU A 279 -6.77 -1.83 -15.91
CA LEU A 279 -8.07 -2.10 -15.30
C LEU A 279 -8.11 -1.65 -13.83
N CYS A 280 -7.02 -1.83 -13.10
CA CYS A 280 -6.89 -1.36 -11.72
C CYS A 280 -7.02 0.17 -11.66
N ILE A 281 -6.25 0.90 -12.47
CA ILE A 281 -6.32 2.37 -12.53
C ILE A 281 -7.74 2.85 -12.86
N LEU A 282 -8.42 2.21 -13.81
CA LEU A 282 -9.81 2.53 -14.15
C LEU A 282 -10.79 2.27 -13.00
N ALA A 283 -10.63 1.17 -12.27
CA ALA A 283 -11.43 0.85 -11.10
C ALA A 283 -11.24 1.90 -9.98
N TRP A 284 -9.99 2.29 -9.72
CA TRP A 284 -9.64 3.30 -8.73
C TRP A 284 -10.13 4.70 -9.11
N ARG A 285 -9.91 5.14 -10.36
CA ARG A 285 -10.21 6.51 -10.81
C ARG A 285 -11.67 6.90 -10.65
N GLY A 286 -12.60 6.08 -11.15
CA GLY A 286 -14.03 6.40 -11.07
C GLY A 286 -14.58 6.26 -9.66
N SER A 287 -14.00 5.38 -8.83
CA SER A 287 -14.30 5.32 -7.40
C SER A 287 -13.88 6.60 -6.68
N TYR A 288 -12.69 7.12 -6.95
CA TYR A 288 -12.22 8.42 -6.46
C TYR A 288 -13.15 9.55 -6.90
N LYS A 289 -13.41 9.67 -8.21
CA LYS A 289 -14.26 10.74 -8.76
C LYS A 289 -15.67 10.74 -8.16
N PHE A 290 -16.25 9.56 -7.95
CA PHE A 290 -17.55 9.43 -7.29
C PHE A 290 -17.50 9.97 -5.86
N LEU A 291 -16.48 9.59 -5.08
CA LEU A 291 -16.31 10.08 -3.71
C LEU A 291 -16.06 11.59 -3.67
N ASP A 292 -15.25 12.13 -4.57
CA ASP A 292 -14.95 13.57 -4.60
C ASP A 292 -16.18 14.43 -4.84
N ILE A 293 -17.13 13.94 -5.65
CA ILE A 293 -18.35 14.68 -5.97
C ILE A 293 -19.45 14.51 -4.91
N HIS A 294 -19.51 13.35 -4.25
CA HIS A 294 -20.64 13.01 -3.38
C HIS A 294 -20.32 13.02 -1.89
N LEU A 295 -19.08 12.82 -1.49
CA LEU A 295 -18.69 12.75 -0.08
C LEU A 295 -18.21 14.11 0.40
N TYR A 296 -19.11 14.87 1.03
CA TYR A 296 -18.82 16.21 1.59
C TYR A 296 -18.04 17.12 0.61
N PRO A 297 -18.58 17.41 -0.60
CA PRO A 297 -17.84 18.13 -1.65
C PRO A 297 -17.43 19.56 -1.25
N GLU A 298 -18.12 20.16 -0.28
CA GLU A 298 -17.84 21.52 0.20
C GLU A 298 -16.77 21.57 1.30
N ASN A 299 -16.34 20.42 1.82
CA ASN A 299 -15.35 20.36 2.90
C ASN A 299 -14.45 19.13 2.76
N GLU A 300 -13.31 19.35 2.10
CA GLU A 300 -12.33 18.31 1.80
C GLU A 300 -11.80 17.64 3.07
N ILE A 301 -11.48 18.39 4.12
CA ILE A 301 -10.98 17.83 5.39
C ILE A 301 -12.00 16.89 6.03
N ILE A 302 -13.29 17.28 6.11
CA ILE A 302 -14.35 16.42 6.66
C ILE A 302 -14.51 15.18 5.77
N SER A 303 -14.45 15.35 4.44
CA SER A 303 -14.47 14.26 3.48
C SER A 303 -13.33 13.26 3.71
N GLY A 304 -12.11 13.75 3.93
CA GLY A 304 -10.93 12.95 4.23
C GLY A 304 -11.07 12.19 5.55
N ILE A 305 -11.49 12.87 6.63
CA ILE A 305 -11.72 12.24 7.94
C ILE A 305 -12.80 11.15 7.85
N PHE A 306 -13.92 11.41 7.17
CA PHE A 306 -14.97 10.42 7.00
C PHE A 306 -14.50 9.22 6.19
N SER A 307 -13.66 9.46 5.18
CA SER A 307 -13.03 8.40 4.38
C SER A 307 -12.13 7.53 5.26
N LEU A 308 -11.29 8.13 6.11
CA LEU A 308 -10.43 7.40 7.05
C LEU A 308 -11.25 6.57 8.05
N LEU A 309 -12.28 7.16 8.68
CA LEU A 309 -13.11 6.47 9.66
C LEU A 309 -13.84 5.27 9.05
N SER A 310 -14.47 5.47 7.89
CA SER A 310 -15.20 4.41 7.19
C SER A 310 -14.25 3.34 6.65
N GLY A 311 -13.11 3.76 6.11
CA GLY A 311 -12.04 2.90 5.61
C GLY A 311 -11.47 2.00 6.70
N TYR A 312 -11.13 2.56 7.87
CA TYR A 312 -10.60 1.79 9.00
C TYR A 312 -11.64 0.86 9.63
N LEU A 313 -12.88 1.32 9.77
CA LEU A 313 -13.97 0.46 10.27
C LEU A 313 -14.11 -0.78 9.39
N LEU A 314 -14.10 -0.60 8.08
CA LEU A 314 -14.20 -1.70 7.12
C LEU A 314 -12.92 -2.56 7.13
N TYR A 315 -11.73 -1.96 7.16
CA TYR A 315 -10.45 -2.66 7.22
C TYR A 315 -10.35 -3.58 8.43
N PHE A 316 -10.57 -3.07 9.65
CA PHE A 316 -10.46 -3.90 10.86
C PHE A 316 -11.52 -4.99 10.89
N THR A 317 -12.75 -4.68 10.46
CA THR A 317 -13.81 -5.69 10.33
C THR A 317 -13.39 -6.81 9.38
N LEU A 318 -12.86 -6.48 8.20
CA LEU A 318 -12.43 -7.46 7.22
C LEU A 318 -11.16 -8.20 7.67
N MET A 319 -10.22 -7.57 8.35
CA MET A 319 -9.00 -8.24 8.83
C MET A 319 -9.29 -9.22 9.98
N TYR A 320 -10.21 -8.90 10.89
CA TYR A 320 -10.50 -9.79 12.02
C TYR A 320 -11.53 -10.88 11.69
N THR A 321 -12.38 -10.68 10.69
CA THR A 321 -13.37 -11.69 10.28
C THR A 321 -12.82 -12.72 9.29
N GLN A 322 -11.56 -12.61 8.85
CA GLN A 322 -11.02 -13.54 7.84
C GLN A 322 -10.81 -14.96 8.35
N VAL A 323 -10.61 -15.12 9.65
CA VAL A 323 -10.52 -16.43 10.31
C VAL A 323 -11.84 -17.22 10.23
N LEU A 324 -12.97 -16.54 10.02
CA LEU A 324 -14.28 -17.18 9.88
C LEU A 324 -14.49 -17.82 8.50
N GLN A 325 -13.60 -17.55 7.53
CA GLN A 325 -13.69 -18.17 6.22
C GLN A 325 -12.89 -19.47 6.21
N ASN A 326 -13.58 -20.56 5.90
CA ASN A 326 -12.94 -21.86 5.68
C ASN A 326 -12.04 -21.79 4.45
N ASN A 327 -10.86 -22.41 4.53
CA ASN A 327 -9.91 -22.64 3.43
C ASN A 327 -10.46 -23.58 2.34
N THR A 328 -11.71 -23.41 1.91
CA THR A 328 -12.27 -24.12 0.76
C THR A 328 -11.85 -23.41 -0.51
N ALA A 329 -10.60 -23.61 -0.89
CA ALA A 329 -10.12 -23.29 -2.22
C ALA A 329 -10.90 -24.12 -3.24
N TYR A 330 -11.66 -23.49 -4.13
CA TYR A 330 -12.10 -24.14 -5.36
C TYR A 330 -12.03 -23.17 -6.53
N SER A 331 -11.06 -23.46 -7.39
CA SER A 331 -10.91 -22.99 -8.76
C SER A 331 -12.18 -23.27 -9.58
N THR A 332 -13.18 -22.42 -9.43
CA THR A 332 -14.36 -22.42 -10.31
C THR A 332 -14.47 -21.03 -10.95
N PRO A 333 -14.74 -20.95 -12.26
CA PRO A 333 -15.03 -19.66 -12.89
C PRO A 333 -16.30 -19.08 -12.27
N PHE A 334 -16.36 -17.76 -12.08
CA PHE A 334 -17.49 -17.01 -11.49
C PHE A 334 -18.89 -17.35 -12.05
N LEU A 335 -18.95 -17.92 -13.27
CA LEU A 335 -20.19 -18.34 -13.92
C LEU A 335 -20.84 -19.59 -13.33
N ASP A 336 -20.09 -20.41 -12.58
CA ASP A 336 -20.74 -21.28 -11.61
C ASP A 336 -21.13 -20.39 -10.42
N ILE A 337 -22.43 -20.29 -10.15
CA ILE A 337 -22.97 -19.61 -8.97
C ILE A 337 -22.62 -20.46 -7.73
N ASN A 338 -21.33 -20.53 -7.43
CA ASN A 338 -20.76 -21.15 -6.26
C ASN A 338 -20.81 -20.09 -5.17
N PHE A 339 -21.80 -20.22 -4.28
CA PHE A 339 -22.06 -19.25 -3.21
C PHE A 339 -20.80 -18.88 -2.39
N PRO A 340 -19.92 -19.82 -2.02
CA PRO A 340 -18.58 -19.53 -1.48
C PRO A 340 -17.75 -18.53 -2.28
N LEU A 341 -17.61 -18.73 -3.58
CA LEU A 341 -16.80 -17.87 -4.46
C LEU A 341 -17.42 -16.47 -4.60
N PHE A 342 -18.74 -16.38 -4.63
CA PHE A 342 -19.43 -15.09 -4.63
C PHE A 342 -19.15 -14.29 -3.35
N LEU A 343 -19.21 -14.93 -2.17
CA LEU A 343 -18.92 -14.26 -0.90
C LEU A 343 -17.44 -13.83 -0.79
N GLU A 344 -16.52 -14.63 -1.32
CA GLU A 344 -15.10 -14.29 -1.39
C GLU A 344 -14.86 -13.06 -2.29
N ASN A 345 -15.45 -13.05 -3.49
CA ASN A 345 -15.37 -11.90 -4.39
C ASN A 345 -16.01 -10.64 -3.80
N LEU A 346 -17.13 -10.76 -3.10
CA LEU A 346 -17.75 -9.64 -2.39
C LEU A 346 -16.82 -9.09 -1.31
N ARG A 347 -16.11 -9.96 -0.57
CA ARG A 347 -15.11 -9.53 0.41
C ARG A 347 -13.98 -8.75 -0.26
N HIS A 348 -13.47 -9.23 -1.38
CA HIS A 348 -12.43 -8.54 -2.14
C HIS A 348 -12.88 -7.17 -2.63
N ILE A 349 -14.13 -7.05 -3.10
CA ILE A 349 -14.73 -5.77 -3.48
C ILE A 349 -14.84 -4.83 -2.26
N CYS A 350 -15.29 -5.32 -1.10
CA CYS A 350 -15.33 -4.53 0.13
C CYS A 350 -13.93 -4.08 0.58
N SER A 351 -12.92 -4.95 0.49
CA SER A 351 -11.52 -4.59 0.77
C SER A 351 -10.99 -3.55 -0.20
N PHE A 352 -11.30 -3.66 -1.49
CA PHE A 352 -10.95 -2.65 -2.48
C PHE A 352 -11.54 -1.29 -2.12
N PHE A 353 -12.84 -1.21 -1.79
CA PHE A 353 -13.44 0.06 -1.37
C PHE A 353 -12.86 0.58 -0.04
N SER A 354 -12.49 -0.31 0.88
CA SER A 354 -11.75 0.07 2.09
C SER A 354 -10.39 0.69 1.76
N CYS A 355 -9.63 0.11 0.81
CA CYS A 355 -8.40 0.70 0.29
C CYS A 355 -8.64 2.09 -0.31
N VAL A 356 -9.62 2.23 -1.21
CA VAL A 356 -9.95 3.53 -1.84
C VAL A 356 -10.23 4.60 -0.78
N LEU A 357 -11.04 4.29 0.23
CA LEU A 357 -11.37 5.22 1.31
C LEU A 357 -10.14 5.59 2.15
N LEU A 358 -9.31 4.62 2.50
CA LEU A 358 -8.12 4.85 3.31
C LEU A 358 -7.07 5.67 2.56
N TRP A 359 -6.75 5.31 1.32
CA TRP A 359 -5.80 6.04 0.48
C TRP A 359 -6.28 7.47 0.25
N ARG A 360 -7.52 7.66 -0.20
CA ARG A 360 -8.11 8.98 -0.41
C ARG A 360 -8.09 9.82 0.87
N GLY A 361 -8.49 9.23 1.99
CA GLY A 361 -8.54 9.91 3.28
C GLY A 361 -7.17 10.40 3.73
N PHE A 362 -6.14 9.59 3.56
CA PHE A 362 -4.78 10.02 3.89
C PHE A 362 -4.22 11.03 2.89
N TRP A 363 -4.49 10.88 1.59
CA TRP A 363 -4.03 11.83 0.55
C TRP A 363 -4.55 13.23 0.86
N ILE A 364 -5.85 13.39 1.11
CA ILE A 364 -6.45 14.69 1.46
C ILE A 364 -5.79 15.31 2.71
N VAL A 365 -5.62 14.52 3.78
CA VAL A 365 -4.98 15.01 5.01
C VAL A 365 -3.52 15.39 4.78
N PHE A 366 -2.81 14.62 3.94
CA PHE A 366 -1.42 14.86 3.62
C PHE A 366 -1.24 16.08 2.72
N ASP A 367 -2.11 16.31 1.75
CA ASP A 367 -2.08 17.48 0.86
C ASP A 367 -2.24 18.77 1.65
N GLU A 368 -3.19 18.83 2.58
CA GLU A 368 -3.35 19.96 3.49
C GLU A 368 -2.09 20.21 4.33
N PHE A 369 -1.46 19.13 4.81
CA PHE A 369 -0.20 19.23 5.55
C PHE A 369 0.96 19.70 4.66
N ILE A 370 1.08 19.19 3.42
CA ILE A 370 2.09 19.64 2.45
C ILE A 370 1.93 21.12 2.19
N VAL A 371 0.70 21.60 1.94
CA VAL A 371 0.42 23.00 1.66
C VAL A 371 0.92 23.85 2.83
N ALA A 372 0.61 23.47 4.08
CA ALA A 372 1.08 24.16 5.26
C ALA A 372 2.62 24.18 5.37
N VAL A 373 3.30 23.04 5.19
CA VAL A 373 4.76 22.94 5.33
C VAL A 373 5.53 23.56 4.16
N SER A 374 4.99 23.44 2.94
CA SER A 374 5.58 24.04 1.74
C SER A 374 5.61 25.56 1.82
N LEU A 375 4.61 26.18 2.43
CA LEU A 375 4.58 27.63 2.63
C LEU A 375 5.73 28.10 3.53
N ILE A 376 6.15 27.25 4.49
CA ILE A 376 7.24 27.54 5.42
C ILE A 376 8.62 27.34 4.76
N ASN A 377 8.80 26.27 3.97
CA ASN A 377 10.11 25.90 3.43
C ASN A 377 10.42 26.48 2.04
N GLY A 378 9.44 27.09 1.35
CA GLY A 378 9.62 27.81 0.09
C GLY A 378 9.95 26.96 -1.14
N ASN A 379 10.00 25.63 -1.04
CA ASN A 379 10.24 24.74 -2.19
C ASN A 379 9.54 23.38 -2.04
N ARG A 380 8.47 23.17 -2.83
CA ARG A 380 7.65 21.94 -2.87
C ARG A 380 8.44 20.71 -3.30
N PHE A 381 9.22 20.81 -4.37
CA PHE A 381 10.04 19.70 -4.89
C PHE A 381 10.99 19.13 -3.83
N LYS A 382 11.64 20.01 -3.04
CA LYS A 382 12.51 19.57 -1.95
C LYS A 382 11.74 18.80 -0.89
N PHE A 383 10.54 19.25 -0.53
CA PHE A 383 9.70 18.55 0.43
C PHE A 383 9.34 17.14 -0.06
N TYR A 384 8.87 17.00 -1.30
CA TYR A 384 8.51 15.71 -1.88
C TYR A 384 9.68 14.72 -1.86
N ILE A 385 10.87 15.17 -2.31
CA ILE A 385 12.07 14.32 -2.31
C ILE A 385 12.44 13.87 -0.88
N ILE A 386 12.40 14.79 0.09
CA ILE A 386 12.72 14.48 1.49
C ILE A 386 11.70 13.48 2.07
N ALA A 387 10.41 13.72 1.87
CA ALA A 387 9.33 12.85 2.36
C ALA A 387 9.45 11.43 1.78
N MET A 388 9.68 11.32 0.47
CA MET A 388 9.87 10.05 -0.22
C MET A 388 11.11 9.31 0.29
N ILE A 389 12.26 9.99 0.43
CA ILE A 389 13.49 9.36 0.93
C ILE A 389 13.34 8.92 2.39
N ILE A 390 12.80 9.76 3.27
CA ILE A 390 12.64 9.44 4.69
C ILE A 390 11.71 8.24 4.85
N SER A 391 10.54 8.27 4.19
CA SER A 391 9.61 7.14 4.24
C SER A 391 10.25 5.85 3.74
N PHE A 392 10.92 5.90 2.57
CA PHE A 392 11.60 4.75 2.00
C PHE A 392 12.68 4.17 2.93
N LEU A 393 13.48 5.03 3.57
CA LEU A 393 14.51 4.60 4.52
C LEU A 393 13.89 3.93 5.75
N ILE A 394 12.83 4.51 6.33
CA ILE A 394 12.14 3.92 7.47
C ILE A 394 11.56 2.56 7.10
N LEU A 395 10.87 2.44 5.95
CA LEU A 395 10.35 1.17 5.45
C LEU A 395 11.47 0.15 5.17
N SER A 396 12.61 0.60 4.64
CA SER A 396 13.80 -0.25 4.42
C SER A 396 14.36 -0.78 5.76
N PHE A 397 14.42 0.06 6.79
CA PHE A 397 14.82 -0.35 8.14
C PHE A 397 13.83 -1.34 8.77
N MET A 398 12.53 -1.14 8.52
CA MET A 398 11.47 -2.05 8.93
C MET A 398 11.45 -3.34 8.11
N LYS A 399 12.18 -3.40 6.98
CA LYS A 399 12.17 -4.50 6.00
C LYS A 399 10.81 -4.71 5.35
N THR A 400 10.14 -3.62 5.01
CA THR A 400 8.83 -3.60 4.37
C THR A 400 8.80 -2.67 3.16
N ALA A 401 9.96 -2.21 2.66
CA ALA A 401 10.04 -1.32 1.49
C ALA A 401 9.45 -1.95 0.22
N SER A 402 9.42 -3.27 0.15
CA SER A 402 8.72 -3.99 -0.90
C SER A 402 7.23 -3.66 -0.97
N SER A 403 6.59 -3.35 0.16
CA SER A 403 5.17 -2.94 0.26
C SER A 403 4.80 -1.70 -0.54
N ILE A 404 5.79 -0.97 -1.05
CA ILE A 404 5.61 0.20 -1.88
C ILE A 404 5.33 -0.17 -3.35
N HIS A 405 5.72 -1.37 -3.82
CA HIS A 405 5.53 -1.76 -5.22
C HIS A 405 4.67 -3.03 -5.37
N GLY A 406 3.92 -3.14 -6.46
CA GLY A 406 3.10 -4.33 -6.78
C GLY A 406 3.79 -5.29 -7.75
N PRO A 407 3.09 -6.37 -8.18
CA PRO A 407 1.93 -7.00 -7.55
C PRO A 407 2.33 -7.93 -6.38
N MET A 408 1.54 -7.92 -5.29
CA MET A 408 1.84 -8.64 -4.03
C MET A 408 0.99 -9.89 -3.80
N SER A 409 0.18 -10.28 -4.78
CA SER A 409 -0.88 -11.29 -4.67
C SER A 409 -0.40 -12.71 -4.33
N HIS A 410 0.92 -12.97 -4.29
CA HIS A 410 1.51 -14.31 -4.14
C HIS A 410 2.39 -14.49 -2.90
N ILE A 411 2.30 -13.61 -1.90
CA ILE A 411 3.06 -13.75 -0.65
C ILE A 411 2.47 -14.90 0.18
N ASP A 412 3.26 -15.85 0.68
CA ASP A 412 2.76 -16.94 1.54
C ASP A 412 2.64 -16.56 3.02
N ASP A 413 1.50 -16.88 3.64
CA ASP A 413 1.29 -16.81 5.09
C ASP A 413 1.62 -18.14 5.75
N GLU A 414 2.89 -18.28 6.13
CA GLU A 414 3.44 -19.46 6.81
C GLU A 414 2.75 -19.77 8.15
N TYR A 415 2.03 -18.81 8.76
CA TYR A 415 1.43 -18.96 10.09
C TYR A 415 -0.09 -19.15 10.06
N GLU A 416 -0.70 -19.12 8.88
CA GLU A 416 -2.14 -19.26 8.67
C GLU A 416 -2.96 -18.38 9.64
N LEU A 417 -2.49 -17.15 9.87
CA LEU A 417 -3.17 -16.16 10.70
C LEU A 417 -4.24 -15.44 9.90
N PHE A 418 -3.93 -15.19 8.63
CA PHE A 418 -4.72 -14.37 7.74
C PHE A 418 -4.80 -15.05 6.37
N PRO A 419 -5.75 -16.00 6.19
CA PRO A 419 -5.81 -16.87 5.02
C PRO A 419 -5.98 -16.12 3.69
N ILE A 420 -6.52 -14.90 3.72
CA ILE A 420 -6.88 -14.12 2.52
C ILE A 420 -5.91 -12.96 2.33
N TYR A 421 -5.78 -12.11 3.35
CA TYR A 421 -4.90 -10.94 3.33
C TYR A 421 -3.71 -11.21 4.23
N ARG A 422 -2.73 -11.88 3.64
CA ARG A 422 -1.58 -12.48 4.30
C ARG A 422 -0.67 -11.39 4.89
N ASN A 423 -0.91 -11.04 6.16
CA ASN A 423 -0.13 -10.07 6.94
C ASN A 423 0.60 -10.79 8.09
N CYS A 424 1.80 -11.30 7.83
CA CYS A 424 2.59 -12.04 8.83
C CYS A 424 3.91 -11.34 9.20
N PHE A 425 3.97 -10.02 9.07
CA PHE A 425 5.19 -9.24 9.26
C PHE A 425 5.77 -9.38 10.68
N LEU A 426 4.99 -9.05 11.72
CA LEU A 426 5.42 -9.18 13.12
C LEU A 426 5.79 -10.62 13.43
N SER A 427 5.00 -11.57 12.95
CA SER A 427 5.23 -13.01 13.16
C SER A 427 6.60 -13.43 12.63
N LYS A 428 6.91 -13.10 11.36
CA LYS A 428 8.21 -13.36 10.71
C LYS A 428 9.36 -12.62 11.41
N TRP A 429 9.14 -11.37 11.81
CA TRP A 429 10.15 -10.55 12.47
C TRP A 429 10.59 -11.13 13.82
N PHE A 430 9.62 -11.54 14.65
CA PHE A 430 9.90 -12.13 15.96
C PHE A 430 10.58 -13.50 15.86
N GLU A 431 10.23 -14.32 14.87
CA GLU A 431 10.88 -15.61 14.68
C GLU A 431 12.35 -15.48 14.27
N LYS A 432 12.64 -14.57 13.33
CA LYS A 432 14.01 -14.29 12.89
C LYS A 432 14.90 -13.75 14.03
N LYS A 433 14.33 -12.90 14.89
CA LYS A 433 15.04 -12.42 16.09
C LYS A 433 15.34 -13.57 17.05
N ASN A 434 14.38 -14.45 17.29
CA ASN A 434 14.56 -15.60 18.19
C ASN A 434 15.59 -16.62 17.66
N SER A 435 15.59 -16.91 16.37
CA SER A 435 16.60 -17.78 15.74
C SER A 435 18.00 -17.20 15.89
N SER A 436 18.20 -15.91 15.59
CA SER A 436 19.51 -15.26 15.79
C SER A 436 19.99 -15.28 17.25
N LEU A 437 19.07 -15.08 18.21
CA LEU A 437 19.37 -15.14 19.64
C LEU A 437 19.76 -16.56 20.07
N ASN A 438 19.10 -17.58 19.53
CA ASN A 438 19.40 -18.98 19.82
C ASN A 438 20.73 -19.42 19.23
N GLU A 439 21.06 -18.98 18.01
CA GLU A 439 22.37 -19.20 17.40
C GLU A 439 23.49 -18.55 18.23
N MET A 440 23.33 -17.29 18.63
CA MET A 440 24.29 -16.59 19.51
C MET A 440 24.50 -17.33 20.83
N LYS A 441 23.42 -17.80 21.48
CA LYS A 441 23.51 -18.60 22.72
C LYS A 441 24.18 -19.96 22.50
N SER A 442 23.93 -20.61 21.36
CA SER A 442 24.57 -21.89 21.02
C SER A 442 26.07 -21.73 20.78
N ASN A 443 26.48 -20.64 20.12
CA ASN A 443 27.87 -20.31 19.87
C ASN A 443 28.57 -19.89 21.16
N SER A 444 27.92 -19.13 22.05
CA SER A 444 28.49 -18.77 23.35
C SER A 444 28.71 -19.99 24.23
N ARG A 445 27.80 -20.98 24.22
CA ARG A 445 27.98 -22.25 24.94
C ARG A 445 29.11 -23.09 24.38
N LYS A 446 29.31 -23.09 23.05
CA LYS A 446 30.43 -23.80 22.41
C LYS A 446 31.79 -23.18 22.75
N THR A 447 31.88 -21.86 22.87
CA THR A 447 33.11 -21.20 23.36
C THR A 447 33.33 -21.43 24.86
N THR A 448 32.27 -21.45 25.69
CA THR A 448 32.47 -21.77 27.12
C THR A 448 32.90 -23.22 27.34
N THR A 449 32.42 -24.17 26.54
CA THR A 449 32.87 -25.57 26.64
C THR A 449 34.26 -25.78 26.07
N SER A 450 34.67 -25.09 24.99
CA SER A 450 36.06 -25.17 24.50
C SER A 450 37.07 -24.63 25.52
N ASP A 451 36.71 -23.59 26.27
CA ASP A 451 37.58 -23.02 27.30
C ASP A 451 37.69 -23.93 28.54
N LEU A 452 36.62 -24.66 28.88
CA LEU A 452 36.64 -25.68 29.94
C LEU A 452 37.47 -26.92 29.59
N TYR A 453 37.49 -27.35 28.31
CA TYR A 453 38.36 -28.45 27.88
C TYR A 453 39.84 -28.03 27.74
N THR A 454 40.12 -26.74 27.54
CA THR A 454 41.51 -26.24 27.44
C THR A 454 42.16 -26.02 28.82
N ILE A 455 41.37 -25.88 29.89
CA ILE A 455 41.87 -25.65 31.26
C ILE A 455 42.10 -26.96 32.05
N THR A 456 41.73 -28.13 31.51
CA THR A 456 41.91 -29.43 32.23
C THR A 456 43.11 -30.26 31.73
N ILE A 457 44.02 -29.66 30.96
CA ILE A 457 45.31 -30.27 30.58
C ILE A 457 46.41 -29.23 30.75
N PHE A 458 46.82 -28.97 32.00
CA PHE A 458 48.17 -28.54 32.36
C PHE A 458 48.45 -28.88 33.82
#